data_AF-A0A849EQJ9-F1
#
_entry.id   AF-A0A849EQJ9-F1
#
_cell.length_a   1.000
_cell.length_b   1.000
_cell.length_c   1.000
_cell.angle_alpha   90.00
_cell.angle_beta   90.00
_cell.angle_gamma   90.00
#
_symmetry.space_group_name_H-M   'P 1'
#
loop_
_entity.id
_entity.type
_entity.pdbx_description
1 polymer ?
#
loop_
_entity_poly.entity_id
_entity_poly.type
_entity_poly.pdbx_seq_one_letter_code
_entity_poly.pdbx_strand_id
1 'polypeptide(L)'
;MGTGPYGSRLIFDLIGGHFEGNRLRGKILPSGGDWLLIDTEGVGHLDVRCILKTDDGALIYVQYCGVLLMNEKVNSALAQGGATEYGDSYFMAQPRYETGDARYKWLNRIIAIAEGRLAPSAVEYQVFELLHGS
;
A
#
# COMPACT_ATOMS: atom_id res chain seq x y z
N MET A 1 -9.67 -4.90 17.80
CA MET A 1 -10.70 -5.88 17.40
C MET A 1 -10.15 -7.28 17.70
N GLY A 2 -10.98 -8.23 18.12
CA GLY A 2 -10.57 -9.63 18.33
C GLY A 2 -10.74 -10.48 17.07
N THR A 3 -10.62 -11.80 17.20
CA THR A 3 -10.85 -12.76 16.11
C THR A 3 -12.32 -12.74 15.67
N GLY A 4 -12.56 -12.47 14.39
CA GLY A 4 -13.87 -12.54 13.75
C GLY A 4 -14.05 -13.78 12.86
N PRO A 5 -15.20 -13.93 12.19
CA PRO A 5 -15.51 -15.12 11.38
C PRO A 5 -14.58 -15.32 10.17
N TYR A 6 -13.88 -14.27 9.73
CA TYR A 6 -12.95 -14.30 8.60
C TYR A 6 -11.50 -14.12 9.03
N GLY A 7 -11.21 -14.24 10.34
CA GLY A 7 -9.91 -13.97 10.93
C GLY A 7 -9.85 -12.64 11.69
N SER A 8 -8.66 -12.11 11.87
CA SER A 8 -8.39 -10.94 12.71
C SER A 8 -8.39 -9.65 11.90
N ARG A 9 -9.24 -8.68 12.29
CA ARG A 9 -9.23 -7.34 11.68
C ARG A 9 -8.29 -6.43 12.46
N LEU A 10 -7.32 -5.87 11.77
CA LEU A 10 -6.46 -4.80 12.28
C LEU A 10 -6.77 -3.53 11.48
N ILE A 11 -6.73 -2.38 12.16
CA ILE A 11 -6.95 -1.08 11.53
C ILE A 11 -5.69 -0.25 11.81
N PHE A 12 -5.02 0.17 10.75
CA PHE A 12 -3.84 1.02 10.83
C PHE A 12 -4.19 2.39 10.25
N ASP A 13 -4.16 3.42 11.10
CA ASP A 13 -4.30 4.78 10.63
C ASP A 13 -3.07 5.19 9.83
N LEU A 14 -3.30 5.76 8.64
CA LEU A 14 -2.21 6.24 7.82
C LEU A 14 -1.83 7.65 8.25
N ILE A 15 -0.76 7.77 9.03
CA ILE A 15 -0.31 9.02 9.65
C ILE A 15 0.54 9.93 8.74
N GLY A 16 0.90 9.44 7.55
CA GLY A 16 1.65 10.19 6.55
C GLY A 16 2.65 9.31 5.80
N GLY A 17 3.51 9.96 5.01
CA GLY A 17 4.55 9.30 4.22
C GLY A 17 5.03 10.18 3.08
N HIS A 18 5.87 9.63 2.21
CA HIS A 18 6.34 10.29 0.99
C HIS A 18 6.30 9.30 -0.18
N PHE A 19 6.28 9.84 -1.39
CA PHE A 19 6.42 9.05 -2.61
C PHE A 19 7.30 9.81 -3.60
N GLU A 20 8.07 9.06 -4.37
CA GLU A 20 8.98 9.61 -5.36
C GLU A 20 9.09 8.68 -6.57
N GLY A 21 9.06 9.27 -7.76
CA GLY A 21 9.27 8.62 -9.04
C GLY A 21 9.39 9.66 -10.15
N ASN A 22 9.74 9.23 -11.36
CA ASN A 22 10.05 10.13 -12.48
C ASN A 22 8.92 11.10 -12.85
N ARG A 23 7.66 10.71 -12.65
CA ARG A 23 6.47 11.49 -13.01
C ARG A 23 5.65 11.97 -11.81
N LEU A 24 6.00 11.56 -10.60
CA LEU A 24 5.20 11.79 -9.39
C LEU A 24 6.12 11.96 -8.18
N ARG A 25 6.00 13.09 -7.47
CA ARG A 25 6.68 13.30 -6.19
C ARG A 25 5.79 14.06 -5.23
N GLY A 26 5.87 13.72 -3.95
CA GLY A 26 5.19 14.45 -2.90
C GLY A 26 5.04 13.65 -1.61
N LYS A 27 3.95 13.93 -0.91
CA LYS A 27 3.66 13.37 0.41
C LYS A 27 2.31 12.67 0.49
N ILE A 28 2.23 11.67 1.36
CA ILE A 28 0.97 11.08 1.76
C ILE A 28 0.41 11.91 2.91
N LEU A 29 -0.83 12.35 2.81
CA LEU A 29 -1.50 13.10 3.88
C LEU A 29 -1.91 12.13 5.01
N PRO A 30 -1.99 12.61 6.27
CA PRO A 30 -2.55 11.83 7.38
C PRO A 30 -4.04 11.60 7.14
N SER A 31 -4.38 10.57 6.37
CA SER A 31 -5.69 10.36 5.78
C SER A 31 -5.92 8.90 5.48
N GLY A 32 -7.08 8.40 5.91
CA GLY A 32 -7.46 7.01 5.72
C GLY A 32 -6.60 6.04 6.53
N GLY A 33 -6.40 4.84 6.00
CA GLY A 33 -5.82 3.74 6.74
C GLY A 33 -5.92 2.42 5.98
N ASP A 34 -5.39 1.37 6.61
CA ASP A 34 -5.50 -0.02 6.17
C ASP A 34 -6.42 -0.79 7.10
N TRP A 35 -7.48 -1.37 6.56
CA TRP A 35 -8.33 -2.32 7.23
C TRP A 35 -7.81 -3.73 6.94
N LEU A 36 -6.64 -4.08 7.44
CA LEU A 36 -6.03 -5.39 7.21
C LEU A 36 -6.89 -6.53 7.81
N LEU A 37 -7.22 -7.54 7.02
CA LEU A 37 -7.75 -8.81 7.50
C LEU A 37 -6.66 -9.87 7.45
N ILE A 38 -6.29 -10.46 8.58
CA ILE A 38 -5.43 -11.66 8.60
C ILE A 38 -6.36 -12.87 8.74
N ASP A 39 -6.45 -13.69 7.70
CA ASP A 39 -7.30 -14.87 7.70
C ASP A 39 -6.71 -16.04 8.52
N THR A 40 -7.43 -17.16 8.56
CA THR A 40 -7.04 -18.34 9.34
C THR A 40 -5.84 -19.10 8.77
N GLU A 41 -5.45 -18.80 7.53
CA GLU A 41 -4.27 -19.38 6.87
C GLU A 41 -3.03 -18.47 6.99
N GLY A 42 -3.16 -17.34 7.70
CA GLY A 42 -2.06 -16.38 7.85
C GLY A 42 -1.85 -15.53 6.60
N VAL A 43 -2.88 -15.31 5.80
CA VAL A 43 -2.84 -14.38 4.67
C VAL A 43 -3.48 -13.07 5.08
N GLY A 44 -2.73 -11.99 4.93
CA GLY A 44 -3.17 -10.61 5.07
C GLY A 44 -3.85 -10.12 3.79
N HIS A 45 -5.08 -9.67 3.90
CA HIS A 45 -5.86 -9.03 2.84
C HIS A 45 -5.92 -7.53 3.13
N LEU A 46 -5.21 -6.74 2.34
CA LEU A 46 -5.12 -5.29 2.50
C LEU A 46 -6.42 -4.63 2.01
N ASP A 47 -6.86 -3.57 2.67
CA ASP A 47 -7.93 -2.67 2.20
C ASP A 47 -7.57 -1.24 2.60
N VAL A 48 -6.90 -0.54 1.69
CA VAL A 48 -6.27 0.74 1.98
C VAL A 48 -6.91 1.87 1.21
N ARG A 49 -7.09 3.00 1.89
CA ARG A 49 -7.51 4.27 1.30
C ARG A 49 -6.61 5.38 1.84
N CYS A 50 -6.13 6.28 0.98
CA CYS A 50 -5.37 7.46 1.41
C CYS A 50 -5.41 8.59 0.36
N ILE A 51 -4.88 9.76 0.73
CA ILE A 51 -4.71 10.91 -0.17
C ILE A 51 -3.22 11.21 -0.35
N LEU A 52 -2.78 11.24 -1.61
CA LEU A 52 -1.49 11.81 -1.99
C LEU A 52 -1.65 13.31 -2.26
N LYS A 53 -0.65 14.09 -1.85
CA LYS A 53 -0.47 15.48 -2.25
C LYS A 53 0.87 15.62 -2.95
N THR A 54 0.83 15.98 -4.23
CA THR A 54 2.05 16.23 -5.01
C THR A 54 2.71 17.54 -4.58
N ASP A 55 4.01 17.67 -4.86
CA ASP A 55 4.77 18.89 -4.53
C ASP A 55 4.22 20.14 -5.24
N ASP A 56 3.61 19.95 -6.41
CA ASP A 56 2.95 20.99 -7.20
C ASP A 56 1.44 21.14 -6.88
N GLY A 57 1.00 20.56 -5.77
CA GLY A 57 -0.26 20.86 -5.09
C GLY A 57 -1.49 20.05 -5.51
N ALA A 58 -1.37 19.09 -6.43
CA ALA A 58 -2.48 18.23 -6.81
C ALA A 58 -2.83 17.24 -5.70
N LEU A 59 -4.13 16.91 -5.58
CA LEU A 59 -4.63 15.86 -4.71
C LEU A 59 -5.01 14.64 -5.55
N ILE A 60 -4.59 13.46 -5.08
CA ILE A 60 -4.86 12.19 -5.73
C ILE A 60 -5.40 11.24 -4.66
N TYR A 61 -6.64 10.79 -4.84
CA TYR A 61 -7.20 9.71 -4.04
C TYR A 61 -6.58 8.39 -4.48
N VAL A 62 -6.24 7.55 -3.51
CA VAL A 62 -5.72 6.20 -3.74
C VAL A 62 -6.57 5.23 -2.95
N GLN A 63 -6.96 4.15 -3.63
CA GLN A 63 -7.49 2.95 -3.01
C GLN A 63 -6.75 1.73 -3.52
N TYR A 64 -6.46 0.78 -2.64
CA TYR A 64 -5.85 -0.46 -3.07
C TYR A 64 -6.24 -1.62 -2.17
N CYS A 65 -6.38 -2.78 -2.81
CA CYS A 65 -6.38 -4.07 -2.14
C CYS A 65 -5.06 -4.78 -2.44
N GLY A 66 -4.75 -5.80 -1.67
CA GLY A 66 -3.55 -6.60 -1.87
C GLY A 66 -3.51 -7.82 -0.99
N VAL A 67 -2.44 -8.59 -1.15
CA VAL A 67 -2.17 -9.83 -0.43
C VAL A 67 -0.79 -9.73 0.20
N LEU A 68 -0.70 -10.05 1.48
CA LEU A 68 0.53 -10.20 2.25
C LEU A 68 0.55 -11.59 2.87
N LEU A 69 1.51 -12.42 2.50
CA LEU A 69 1.73 -13.69 3.18
C LEU A 69 2.48 -13.45 4.52
N MET A 70 1.87 -13.81 5.65
CA MET A 70 2.45 -13.62 6.99
C MET A 70 3.45 -14.74 7.32
N ASN A 71 4.57 -14.78 6.61
CA ASN A 71 5.61 -15.78 6.82
C ASN A 71 6.51 -15.46 8.03
N GLU A 72 7.48 -16.33 8.33
CA GLU A 72 8.37 -16.18 9.48
C GLU A 72 9.14 -14.85 9.48
N LYS A 73 9.59 -14.37 8.32
CA LYS A 73 10.31 -13.09 8.21
C LYS A 73 9.41 -11.91 8.53
N VAL A 74 8.20 -11.89 7.97
CA VAL A 74 7.18 -10.86 8.22
C VAL A 74 6.79 -10.83 9.70
N ASN A 75 6.47 -11.99 10.28
CA ASN A 75 6.09 -12.11 11.69
C ASN A 75 7.23 -11.65 12.62
N SER A 76 8.48 -12.03 12.29
CA SER A 76 9.65 -11.61 13.05
C SER A 76 9.88 -10.11 12.97
N ALA A 77 9.77 -9.53 11.78
CA ALA A 77 9.89 -8.08 11.58
C ALA A 77 8.84 -7.31 12.38
N LEU A 78 7.57 -7.75 12.35
CA LEU A 78 6.49 -7.10 13.11
C LEU A 78 6.71 -7.21 14.62
N ALA A 79 7.14 -8.37 15.12
CA ALA A 79 7.34 -8.60 16.56
C ALA A 79 8.54 -7.83 17.13
N GLN A 80 9.57 -7.60 16.31
CA GLN A 80 10.85 -7.02 16.76
C GLN A 80 11.06 -5.57 16.29
N GLY A 81 10.10 -4.99 15.55
CA GLY A 81 10.28 -3.68 14.90
C GLY A 81 11.38 -3.70 13.83
N GLY A 82 11.56 -4.86 13.18
CA GLY A 82 12.54 -5.08 12.12
C GLY A 82 12.02 -4.69 10.72
N ALA A 83 12.74 -5.14 9.70
CA ALA A 83 12.41 -4.92 8.30
C ALA A 83 12.41 -6.25 7.53
N THR A 84 11.80 -6.25 6.35
CA THR A 84 11.92 -7.31 5.34
C THR A 84 12.50 -6.73 4.07
N GLU A 85 13.05 -7.56 3.20
CA GLU A 85 13.40 -7.16 1.84
C GLU A 85 12.27 -7.47 0.84
N TYR A 86 12.35 -6.86 -0.35
CA TYR A 86 11.50 -7.25 -1.48
C TYR A 86 11.77 -8.71 -1.84
N GLY A 87 10.72 -9.48 -2.16
CA GLY A 87 10.79 -10.92 -2.40
C GLY A 87 10.91 -11.81 -1.16
N ASP A 88 11.09 -11.26 0.05
CA ASP A 88 11.12 -12.07 1.29
C ASP A 88 9.75 -12.68 1.63
N SER A 89 8.67 -12.04 1.18
CA SER A 89 7.31 -12.54 1.25
C SER A 89 6.54 -12.14 0.00
N TYR A 90 5.46 -12.85 -0.30
CA TYR A 90 4.50 -12.41 -1.29
C TYR A 90 3.69 -11.24 -0.70
N PHE A 91 4.08 -10.01 -1.05
CA PHE A 91 3.43 -8.79 -0.60
C PHE A 91 3.11 -7.91 -1.81
N MET A 92 1.91 -8.10 -2.38
CA MET A 92 1.52 -7.44 -3.63
C MET A 92 0.24 -6.63 -3.45
N ALA A 93 0.19 -5.45 -4.05
CA ALA A 93 -0.98 -4.57 -4.04
C ALA A 93 -1.33 -4.07 -5.44
N GLN A 94 -2.57 -3.64 -5.62
CA GLN A 94 -3.10 -3.10 -6.87
C GLN A 94 -3.68 -1.69 -6.65
N PRO A 95 -2.83 -0.65 -6.67
CA PRO A 95 -3.30 0.71 -6.47
C PRO A 95 -4.09 1.25 -7.65
N ARG A 96 -5.21 1.89 -7.30
CA ARG A 96 -6.05 2.67 -8.21
C ARG A 96 -6.10 4.11 -7.75
N TYR A 97 -6.07 5.01 -8.72
CA TYR A 97 -5.99 6.45 -8.50
C TYR A 97 -7.25 7.16 -9.02
N GLU A 98 -7.61 8.25 -8.35
CA GLU A 98 -8.60 9.21 -8.83
C GLU A 98 -8.13 10.64 -8.57
N THR A 99 -8.12 11.46 -9.63
CA THR A 99 -7.82 12.89 -9.52
C THR A 99 -8.53 13.70 -10.59
N GLY A 100 -8.93 14.92 -10.23
CA GLY A 100 -9.47 15.91 -11.17
C GLY A 100 -8.40 16.76 -11.85
N ASP A 101 -7.15 16.71 -11.38
CA ASP A 101 -6.08 17.59 -11.85
C ASP A 101 -5.63 17.21 -13.26
N ALA A 102 -5.63 18.18 -14.18
CA ALA A 102 -5.30 17.97 -15.59
C ALA A 102 -3.90 17.38 -15.80
N ARG A 103 -2.92 17.73 -14.95
CA ARG A 103 -1.52 17.24 -15.04
C ARG A 103 -1.41 15.75 -14.77
N TYR A 104 -2.32 15.22 -13.95
CA TYR A 104 -2.29 13.85 -13.44
C TYR A 104 -3.44 12.97 -13.94
N LYS A 105 -4.23 13.44 -14.93
CA LYS A 105 -5.33 12.66 -15.53
C LYS A 105 -4.93 11.30 -16.09
N TRP A 106 -3.65 11.09 -16.40
CA TRP A 106 -3.13 9.81 -16.86
C TRP A 106 -3.30 8.71 -15.79
N LEU A 107 -3.17 9.04 -14.50
CA LEU A 107 -3.33 8.09 -13.40
C LEU A 107 -4.73 7.46 -13.35
N ASN A 108 -5.76 8.18 -13.81
CA ASN A 108 -7.13 7.67 -13.87
C ASN A 108 -7.32 6.56 -14.93
N ARG A 109 -6.30 6.28 -15.75
CA ARG A 109 -6.41 5.46 -16.96
C ARG A 109 -5.36 4.35 -17.05
N ILE A 110 -4.62 4.11 -15.97
CA ILE A 110 -3.63 3.03 -15.90
C ILE A 110 -4.10 1.94 -14.95
N ILE A 111 -3.54 0.75 -15.14
CA ILE A 111 -3.47 -0.26 -14.09
C ILE A 111 -2.08 -0.18 -13.47
N ALA A 112 -2.02 -0.21 -12.15
CA ALA A 112 -0.76 -0.28 -11.43
C ALA A 112 -0.73 -1.51 -10.51
N ILE A 113 0.47 -2.03 -10.32
CA ILE A 113 0.78 -3.07 -9.35
C ILE A 113 1.90 -2.57 -8.46
N ALA A 114 1.98 -3.09 -7.24
CA ALA A 114 3.03 -2.73 -6.31
C ALA A 114 3.54 -3.96 -5.57
N GLU A 115 4.84 -3.98 -5.31
CA GLU A 115 5.47 -4.92 -4.38
C GLU A 115 5.80 -4.17 -3.09
N GLY A 116 5.41 -4.74 -1.96
CA GLY A 116 5.59 -4.16 -0.63
C GLY A 116 6.73 -4.81 0.14
N ARG A 117 7.29 -4.06 1.09
CA ARG A 117 8.14 -4.59 2.16
C ARG A 117 7.84 -3.87 3.48
N LEU A 118 8.17 -4.52 4.60
CA LEU A 118 8.16 -3.87 5.90
C LEU A 118 9.47 -3.12 6.11
N ALA A 119 9.38 -1.87 6.52
CA ALA A 119 10.48 -1.09 7.08
C ALA A 119 10.24 -0.90 8.59
N PRO A 120 11.26 -0.53 9.39
CA PRO A 120 11.15 -0.52 10.86
C PRO A 120 9.99 0.30 11.43
N SER A 121 9.55 1.34 10.72
CA SER A 121 8.43 2.20 11.12
C SER A 121 7.51 2.57 9.95
N ALA A 122 7.52 1.78 8.88
CA ALA A 122 6.80 2.09 7.65
C ALA A 122 6.51 0.82 6.84
N VAL A 123 5.58 0.95 5.90
CA VAL A 123 5.46 0.01 4.78
C VAL A 123 5.94 0.74 3.55
N GLU A 124 6.83 0.11 2.79
CA GLU A 124 7.37 0.69 1.55
C GLU A 124 6.87 -0.11 0.36
N TYR A 125 6.49 0.60 -0.71
CA TYR A 125 6.05 -0.01 -1.95
C TYR A 125 6.89 0.47 -3.12
N GLN A 126 7.31 -0.47 -3.97
CA GLN A 126 7.69 -0.16 -5.34
C GLN A 126 6.44 -0.29 -6.21
N VAL A 127 6.10 0.78 -6.93
CA VAL A 127 4.86 0.86 -7.71
C VAL A 127 5.17 0.94 -9.19
N PHE A 128 4.50 0.12 -9.99
CA PHE A 128 4.72 -0.03 -11.42
C PHE A 128 3.42 0.17 -12.19
N GLU A 129 3.50 0.87 -13.31
CA GLU A 129 2.44 0.90 -14.32
C GLU A 129 2.48 -0.41 -15.10
N LEU A 130 1.33 -1.07 -15.24
CA LEU A 130 1.20 -2.24 -16.09
C LEU A 130 1.03 -1.79 -17.53
N LEU A 131 1.96 -2.23 -18.38
CA LEU A 131 1.92 -2.00 -19.81
C LEU A 131 1.31 -3.22 -20.51
N HIS A 132 0.60 -2.99 -21.61
CA HIS A 132 0.14 -4.10 -22.44
C HIS A 132 1.35 -4.75 -23.13
N GLY A 133 1.28 -6.06 -23.35
CA GLY A 133 2.22 -6.75 -24.22
C GLY A 133 2.14 -6.21 -25.64
N SER A 134 3.27 -6.21 -26.35
CA SER A 134 3.34 -6.06 -27.80
C SER A 134 3.01 -7.36 -28.51
#